data_AF-A0A286GPN5-F1
#
_entry.id   AF-A0A286GPN5-F1
#
_cell.length_a   1.000
_cell.length_b   1.000
_cell.length_c   1.000
_cell.angle_alpha   90.00
_cell.angle_beta   90.00
_cell.angle_gamma   90.00
#
_symmetry.space_group_name_H-M   'P 1'
#
loop_
_entity.id
_entity.type
_entity.pdbx_description
1 polymer ?
#
loop_
_entity_poly.entity_id
_entity_poly.type
_entity_poly.pdbx_seq_one_letter_code
_entity_poly.pdbx_strand_id
1 'polypeptide(L)'
;MELLSSAVLDDERYRMPPVVAGPTGLAWLRGHVARFSDGEDHARRRALVEQILSGLALEPSADPTAALVAAMGLPPECARDVALAAGAYQPHLPQSAAADAAVDRLVAVCGSRDEMTAARICVLVQAHAATAALVSNLRRGSTAPPVPTTRRVGPDGALVEVDLSDAPFGRGRHACPGEAIARDLTRAVTR
;
A
#
# COMPACT_ATOMS: atom_id res chain seq x y z
N MET A 1 -7.18 10.28 -19.52
CA MET A 1 -5.94 9.50 -19.33
C MET A 1 -6.14 8.20 -20.08
N GLU A 2 -5.18 7.79 -20.90
CA GLU A 2 -5.27 6.52 -21.63
C GLU A 2 -5.27 5.34 -20.64
N LEU A 3 -6.09 4.33 -20.92
CA LEU A 3 -6.16 3.09 -20.14
C LEU A 3 -5.44 1.97 -20.91
N LEU A 4 -4.36 1.46 -20.34
CA LEU A 4 -3.52 0.40 -20.90
C LEU A 4 -3.73 -0.92 -20.17
N SER A 5 -3.35 -2.03 -20.80
CA SER A 5 -3.38 -3.35 -20.17
C SER A 5 -2.23 -3.53 -19.18
N SER A 6 -2.37 -4.49 -18.25
CA SER A 6 -1.34 -4.77 -17.23
C SER A 6 0.00 -5.25 -17.79
N ALA A 7 0.08 -5.60 -19.07
CA ALA A 7 1.32 -5.98 -19.76
C ALA A 7 2.40 -4.89 -19.67
N VAL A 8 2.02 -3.61 -19.63
CA VAL A 8 2.97 -2.49 -19.52
C VAL A 8 3.72 -2.46 -18.18
N LEU A 9 3.25 -3.19 -17.17
CA LEU A 9 3.92 -3.26 -15.86
C LEU A 9 5.23 -4.05 -15.89
N ASP A 10 5.42 -4.90 -16.90
CA ASP A 10 6.67 -5.64 -17.12
C ASP A 10 7.70 -4.81 -17.91
N ASP A 11 7.30 -3.67 -18.48
CA ASP A 11 8.17 -2.77 -19.23
C ASP A 11 8.80 -1.72 -18.30
N GLU A 12 10.13 -1.67 -18.29
CA GLU A 12 10.90 -0.73 -17.45
C GLU A 12 10.77 0.74 -17.85
N ARG A 13 10.34 1.00 -19.10
CA ARG A 13 10.12 2.37 -19.59
C ARG A 13 8.87 3.00 -18.98
N TYR A 14 7.94 2.20 -18.48
CA TYR A 14 6.79 2.68 -17.72
C TYR A 14 7.17 2.88 -16.26
N ARG A 15 7.32 4.13 -15.84
CA ARG A 15 7.86 4.51 -14.53
C ARG A 15 6.76 4.89 -13.55
N MET A 16 7.11 4.93 -12.26
CA MET A 16 6.21 5.42 -11.23
C MET A 16 6.04 6.94 -11.32
N PRO A 17 4.81 7.47 -11.21
CA PRO A 17 4.61 8.91 -11.14
C PRO A 17 5.38 9.50 -9.95
N PRO A 18 6.07 10.63 -10.14
CA PRO A 18 6.82 11.25 -9.06
C PRO A 18 5.87 11.73 -7.96
N VAL A 19 6.35 11.68 -6.72
CA VAL A 19 5.67 12.26 -5.55
C VAL A 19 6.53 13.36 -4.97
N VAL A 20 5.89 14.44 -4.50
CA VAL A 20 6.59 15.52 -3.81
C VAL A 20 6.86 15.05 -2.38
N ALA A 21 8.13 14.81 -2.06
CA ALA A 21 8.56 14.43 -0.73
C ALA A 21 8.51 15.64 0.22
N GLY A 22 8.24 15.37 1.50
CA GLY A 22 8.25 16.38 2.56
C GLY A 22 8.91 15.86 3.84
N PRO A 23 9.14 16.74 4.82
CA PRO A 23 9.81 16.36 6.07
C PRO A 23 8.89 15.60 7.05
N THR A 24 7.57 15.75 6.95
CA THR A 24 6.57 15.15 7.86
C THR A 24 5.31 14.69 7.12
N GLY A 25 4.40 14.03 7.84
CA GLY A 25 3.08 13.65 7.34
C GLY A 25 3.11 12.70 6.13
N LEU A 26 2.06 12.79 5.31
CA LEU A 26 1.92 11.96 4.11
C LEU A 26 2.97 12.25 3.04
N ALA A 27 3.43 13.50 2.94
CA ALA A 27 4.50 13.85 2.00
C ALA A 27 5.81 13.14 2.35
N TRP A 28 6.15 13.05 3.65
CA TRP A 28 7.27 12.23 4.12
C TRP A 28 7.05 10.76 3.80
N LEU A 29 5.91 10.18 4.21
CA LEU A 29 5.64 8.75 4.01
C LEU A 29 5.71 8.38 2.53
N ARG A 30 5.04 9.12 1.63
CA ARG A 30 5.04 8.86 0.20
C ARG A 30 6.45 8.92 -0.40
N GLY A 31 7.29 9.84 0.07
CA GLY A 31 8.67 9.97 -0.37
C GLY A 31 9.60 8.83 0.05
N HIS A 32 9.21 8.02 1.04
CA HIS A 32 10.08 7.00 1.69
C HIS A 32 9.58 5.56 1.52
N VAL A 33 8.59 5.31 0.65
CA VAL A 33 8.02 3.97 0.42
C VAL A 33 8.30 3.45 -0.98
N ALA A 34 8.32 2.12 -1.13
CA ALA A 34 8.55 1.47 -2.42
C ALA A 34 7.44 1.79 -3.44
N ARG A 35 6.18 1.94 -3.01
CA ARG A 35 5.02 2.15 -3.91
C ARG A 35 5.17 3.33 -4.86
N PHE A 36 5.94 4.35 -4.47
CA PHE A 36 6.10 5.59 -5.23
C PHE A 36 7.56 5.83 -5.65
N SER A 37 8.39 4.77 -5.69
CA SER A 37 9.78 4.85 -6.15
C SER A 37 10.06 3.83 -7.26
N ASP A 38 11.16 4.00 -7.99
CA ASP A 38 11.70 3.02 -8.93
C ASP A 38 13.20 2.80 -8.62
N GLY A 39 13.84 1.87 -9.33
CA GLY A 39 15.29 1.66 -9.27
C GLY A 39 15.79 1.16 -7.91
N GLU A 40 16.99 1.58 -7.53
CA GLU A 40 17.66 1.14 -6.30
C GLU A 40 16.89 1.50 -5.04
N ASP A 41 16.27 2.70 -5.00
CA ASP A 41 15.42 3.11 -3.88
C ASP A 41 14.21 2.21 -3.73
N HIS A 42 13.55 1.86 -4.83
CA HIS A 42 12.47 0.87 -4.81
C HIS A 42 12.95 -0.48 -4.29
N ALA A 43 14.05 -1.01 -4.82
CA ALA A 43 14.57 -2.32 -4.42
C ALA A 43 14.89 -2.36 -2.92
N ARG A 44 15.57 -1.33 -2.41
CA ARG A 44 15.95 -1.19 -0.99
C ARG A 44 14.72 -1.07 -0.08
N ARG A 45 13.76 -0.20 -0.42
CA ARG A 45 12.54 -0.01 0.38
C ARG A 45 11.61 -1.23 0.32
N ARG A 46 11.56 -1.91 -0.83
CA ARG A 46 10.80 -3.14 -1.01
C ARG A 46 11.35 -4.26 -0.15
N ALA A 47 12.68 -4.42 -0.06
CA ALA A 47 13.30 -5.42 0.78
C ALA A 47 12.90 -5.25 2.26
N LEU A 48 12.76 -4.01 2.76
CA LEU A 48 12.25 -3.75 4.12
C LEU A 48 10.79 -4.19 4.29
N VAL A 49 9.94 -3.94 3.29
CA VAL A 49 8.54 -4.40 3.30
C VAL A 49 8.47 -5.92 3.30
N GLU A 50 9.24 -6.59 2.44
CA GLU A 50 9.29 -8.06 2.39
C GLU A 50 9.81 -8.67 3.69
N GLN A 51 10.84 -8.06 4.30
CA GLN A 51 11.34 -8.44 5.62
C GLN A 51 10.23 -8.35 6.67
N ILE A 52 9.49 -7.24 6.73
CA ILE A 52 8.37 -7.07 7.67
C ILE A 52 7.32 -8.15 7.44
N LEU A 53 6.86 -8.32 6.20
CA LEU A 53 5.80 -9.27 5.85
C LEU A 53 6.20 -10.71 6.20
N SER A 54 7.46 -11.09 5.98
CA SER A 54 7.95 -12.43 6.31
C SER A 54 7.95 -12.75 7.81
N GLY A 55 8.00 -11.71 8.67
CA GLY A 55 7.98 -11.85 10.12
C GLY A 55 6.59 -11.78 10.76
N LEU A 56 5.52 -11.52 9.99
CA LEU A 56 4.17 -11.39 10.54
C LEU A 56 3.52 -12.76 10.76
N ALA A 57 3.12 -13.02 12.01
CA ALA A 57 2.18 -14.08 12.35
C ALA A 57 0.79 -13.47 12.53
N LEU A 58 -0.13 -13.79 11.61
CA LEU A 58 -1.49 -13.23 11.62
C LEU A 58 -2.46 -14.20 12.25
N GLU A 59 -3.18 -13.71 13.26
CA GLU A 59 -4.33 -14.40 13.82
C GLU A 59 -5.59 -14.08 12.99
N PRO A 60 -6.51 -15.05 12.81
CA PRO A 60 -7.79 -14.80 12.16
C PRO A 60 -8.56 -13.65 12.83
N SER A 61 -8.99 -12.67 12.04
CA SER A 61 -9.73 -11.49 12.54
C SER A 61 -10.77 -11.04 11.52
N ALA A 62 -11.90 -10.54 12.02
CA ALA A 62 -12.91 -9.87 11.21
C ALA A 62 -12.46 -8.46 10.75
N ASP A 63 -11.46 -7.88 11.44
CA ASP A 63 -10.81 -6.63 11.09
C ASP A 63 -9.34 -6.89 10.70
N PRO A 64 -9.04 -6.93 9.40
CA PRO A 64 -7.67 -7.14 8.91
C PRO A 64 -6.68 -6.05 9.35
N THR A 65 -7.16 -4.83 9.59
CA THR A 65 -6.30 -3.73 10.04
C THR A 65 -5.90 -3.93 11.49
N ALA A 66 -6.86 -4.28 12.35
CA ALA A 66 -6.59 -4.63 13.74
C ALA A 66 -5.64 -5.82 13.85
N ALA A 67 -5.80 -6.85 13.00
CA ALA A 67 -4.90 -8.00 12.97
C ALA A 67 -3.45 -7.62 12.64
N LEU A 68 -3.25 -6.76 11.63
CA LEU A 68 -1.91 -6.30 11.26
C LEU A 68 -1.29 -5.40 12.33
N VAL A 69 -2.08 -4.50 12.94
CA VAL A 69 -1.64 -3.67 14.07
C VAL A 69 -1.16 -4.56 15.23
N ALA A 70 -1.95 -5.56 15.61
CA ALA A 70 -1.60 -6.50 16.67
C ALA A 70 -0.37 -7.35 16.33
N ALA A 71 -0.29 -7.90 15.11
CA ALA A 71 0.85 -8.71 14.66
C ALA A 71 2.17 -7.91 14.60
N MET A 72 2.10 -6.59 14.43
CA MET A 72 3.26 -5.70 14.51
C MET A 72 3.63 -5.28 15.93
N GLY A 73 2.88 -5.74 16.94
CA GLY A 73 3.07 -5.37 18.35
C GLY A 73 2.71 -3.91 18.64
N LEU A 74 1.80 -3.32 17.85
CA LEU A 74 1.42 -1.92 17.99
C LEU A 74 0.15 -1.76 18.86
N PRO A 75 -0.01 -0.62 19.55
CA PRO A 75 -1.22 -0.33 20.30
C PRO A 75 -2.49 -0.33 19.41
N PRO A 76 -3.63 -0.86 19.89
CA PRO A 76 -4.85 -1.01 19.08
C PRO A 76 -5.40 0.33 18.57
N GLU A 77 -5.19 1.44 19.27
CA GLU A 77 -5.58 2.79 18.85
C GLU A 77 -4.92 3.23 17.53
N CYS A 78 -3.80 2.61 17.14
CA CYS A 78 -3.14 2.87 15.87
C CYS A 78 -4.04 2.54 14.67
N ALA A 79 -5.03 1.64 14.81
CA ALA A 79 -5.96 1.31 13.74
C ALA A 79 -6.73 2.56 13.23
N ARG A 80 -7.06 3.51 14.12
CA ARG A 80 -7.72 4.76 13.75
C ARG A 80 -6.80 5.66 12.91
N ASP A 81 -5.53 5.75 13.29
CA ASP A 81 -4.54 6.55 12.57
C ASP A 81 -4.21 5.94 11.21
N VAL A 82 -4.15 4.61 11.13
CA VAL A 82 -4.01 3.88 9.85
C VAL A 82 -5.17 4.21 8.92
N ALA A 83 -6.43 4.18 9.40
CA ALA A 83 -7.59 4.50 8.58
C ALA A 83 -7.56 5.95 8.06
N LEU A 84 -7.20 6.92 8.92
CA LEU A 84 -7.05 8.32 8.52
C LEU A 84 -5.96 8.52 7.46
N ALA A 85 -4.79 7.89 7.65
CA ALA A 85 -3.70 7.97 6.69
C ALA A 85 -4.06 7.28 5.37
N ALA A 86 -4.71 6.11 5.42
CA ALA A 86 -5.14 5.35 4.24
C ALA A 86 -6.14 6.11 3.37
N GLY A 87 -7.09 6.83 3.98
CA GLY A 87 -8.07 7.66 3.27
C GLY A 87 -7.45 8.77 2.42
N ALA A 88 -6.22 9.18 2.74
CA ALA A 88 -5.48 10.21 2.00
C ALA A 88 -4.14 9.70 1.45
N TYR A 89 -3.90 8.39 1.39
CA TYR A 89 -2.56 7.88 1.05
C TYR A 89 -2.17 8.09 -0.41
N GLN A 90 -3.12 7.92 -1.34
CA GLN A 90 -2.83 8.10 -2.77
C GLN A 90 -2.54 9.58 -3.10
N PRO A 91 -1.50 9.90 -3.89
CA PRO A 91 -1.11 11.29 -4.17
C PRO A 91 -2.19 12.17 -4.81
N HIS A 92 -3.17 11.56 -5.47
CA HIS A 92 -4.26 12.26 -6.14
C HIS A 92 -5.51 12.47 -5.27
N LEU A 93 -5.53 11.92 -4.06
CA LEU A 93 -6.62 12.12 -3.11
C LEU A 93 -6.38 13.39 -2.29
N PRO A 94 -7.46 14.07 -1.85
CA PRO A 94 -7.34 15.22 -0.97
C PRO A 94 -6.58 14.86 0.30
N GLN A 95 -5.56 15.65 0.60
CA GLN A 95 -4.80 15.55 1.85
C GLN A 95 -5.44 16.44 2.92
N SER A 96 -5.40 16.00 4.17
CA SER A 96 -5.89 16.77 5.31
C SER A 96 -4.86 16.81 6.43
N ALA A 97 -4.87 17.89 7.23
CA ALA A 97 -4.02 18.02 8.40
C ALA A 97 -4.22 16.86 9.40
N ALA A 98 -5.43 16.30 9.48
CA ALA A 98 -5.72 15.15 10.33
C ALA A 98 -4.99 13.87 9.86
N ALA A 99 -4.91 13.65 8.55
CA ALA A 99 -4.17 12.53 7.98
C ALA A 99 -2.66 12.69 8.15
N ASP A 100 -2.13 13.91 8.00
CA ASP A 100 -0.72 14.18 8.27
C ASP A 100 -0.37 13.94 9.74
N ALA A 101 -1.19 14.46 10.66
CA ALA A 101 -1.01 14.23 12.09
C ALA A 101 -1.13 12.74 12.47
N ALA A 102 -1.96 11.97 11.76
CA ALA A 102 -2.06 10.53 11.95
C ALA A 102 -0.77 9.81 11.55
N VAL A 103 -0.16 10.17 10.41
CA VAL A 103 1.15 9.64 10.02
C VAL A 103 2.21 10.01 11.06
N ASP A 104 2.23 11.24 11.56
CA ASP A 104 3.20 11.67 12.55
C ASP A 104 3.06 10.91 13.88
N ARG A 105 1.83 10.59 14.31
CA ARG A 105 1.59 9.69 15.46
C ARG A 105 2.06 8.26 15.20
N LEU A 106 1.77 7.71 14.01
CA LEU A 106 2.24 6.38 13.64
C LEU A 106 3.78 6.30 13.62
N VAL A 107 4.45 7.35 13.16
CA VAL A 107 5.92 7.47 13.23
C VAL A 107 6.37 7.41 14.69
N ALA A 108 5.78 8.21 15.58
CA ALA A 108 6.16 8.26 16.98
C ALA A 108 6.02 6.89 17.70
N VAL A 109 5.03 6.08 17.30
CA VAL A 109 4.83 4.73 17.84
C VAL A 109 5.76 3.71 17.18
N CYS A 110 6.02 3.83 15.86
CA CYS A 110 6.82 2.87 15.11
C CYS A 110 8.33 3.10 15.20
N GLY A 111 8.79 4.27 15.66
CA GLY A 111 10.21 4.58 15.81
C GLY A 111 10.57 6.00 15.36
N SER A 112 11.47 6.09 14.40
CA SER A 112 12.04 7.35 13.92
C SER A 112 11.61 7.64 12.48
N ARG A 113 11.91 8.83 11.95
CA ARG A 113 11.66 9.12 10.52
C ARG A 113 12.74 8.49 9.65
N ASP A 114 12.69 7.17 9.56
CA ASP A 114 13.55 6.35 8.71
C ASP A 114 12.70 5.44 7.78
N GLU A 115 13.38 4.72 6.89
CA GLU A 115 12.70 3.86 5.93
C GLU A 115 12.10 2.59 6.54
N MET A 116 12.62 2.10 7.67
CA MET A 116 12.03 0.95 8.35
C MET A 116 10.67 1.35 8.92
N THR A 117 10.58 2.51 9.57
CA THR A 117 9.31 3.07 10.04
C THR A 117 8.37 3.37 8.88
N ALA A 118 8.87 3.94 7.76
CA ALA A 118 8.06 4.14 6.56
C ALA A 118 7.51 2.81 6.01
N ALA A 119 8.32 1.75 5.97
CA ALA A 119 7.91 0.41 5.52
C ALA A 119 6.83 -0.21 6.42
N ARG A 120 6.97 -0.10 7.76
CA ARG A 120 5.93 -0.55 8.72
C ARG A 120 4.61 0.15 8.49
N ILE A 121 4.62 1.48 8.40
CA ILE A 121 3.42 2.28 8.15
C ILE A 121 2.83 1.97 6.77
N CYS A 122 3.68 1.79 5.76
CA CYS A 122 3.28 1.44 4.41
C CYS A 122 2.48 0.13 4.33
N VAL A 123 2.93 -0.90 5.04
CA VAL A 123 2.21 -2.19 5.11
C VAL A 123 0.82 -1.98 5.71
N LEU A 124 0.70 -1.27 6.84
CA LEU A 124 -0.58 -1.00 7.49
C LEU A 124 -1.53 -0.21 6.58
N VAL A 125 -1.06 0.90 6.03
CA VAL A 125 -1.86 1.85 5.25
C VAL A 125 -2.33 1.24 3.93
N GLN A 126 -1.47 0.52 3.21
CA GLN A 126 -1.86 -0.12 1.96
C GLN A 126 -2.78 -1.33 2.19
N ALA A 127 -2.51 -2.13 3.22
CA ALA A 127 -3.35 -3.28 3.51
C ALA A 127 -4.77 -2.88 3.93
N HIS A 128 -4.95 -1.76 4.64
CA HIS A 128 -6.26 -1.30 5.12
C HIS A 128 -7.31 -1.23 4.00
N ALA A 129 -7.11 -0.33 3.03
CA ALA A 129 -8.09 -0.10 1.97
C ALA A 129 -8.18 -1.27 0.99
N ALA A 130 -7.03 -1.85 0.60
CA ALA A 130 -7.00 -2.95 -0.35
C ALA A 130 -7.66 -4.22 0.20
N THR A 131 -7.42 -4.57 1.47
CA THR A 131 -8.02 -5.77 2.07
C THR A 131 -9.50 -5.56 2.35
N ALA A 132 -9.92 -4.37 2.80
CA ALA A 132 -11.34 -4.05 2.95
C ALA A 132 -12.11 -4.17 1.61
N ALA A 133 -11.53 -3.64 0.52
CA ALA A 133 -12.10 -3.78 -0.82
C ALA A 133 -12.12 -5.24 -1.28
N LEU A 134 -11.05 -6.01 -1.03
CA LEU A 134 -10.97 -7.43 -1.38
C LEU A 134 -12.05 -8.25 -0.66
N VAL A 135 -12.19 -8.07 0.66
CA VAL A 135 -13.26 -8.69 1.46
C VAL A 135 -14.64 -8.31 0.91
N SER A 136 -14.85 -7.05 0.58
CA SER A 136 -16.11 -6.57 0.01
C SER A 136 -16.43 -7.23 -1.34
N ASN A 137 -15.44 -7.38 -2.22
CA ASN A 137 -15.59 -8.07 -3.51
C ASN A 137 -15.92 -9.55 -3.32
N LEU A 138 -15.21 -10.24 -2.44
CA LEU A 138 -15.43 -11.66 -2.14
C LEU A 138 -16.85 -11.91 -1.59
N ARG A 139 -17.33 -11.07 -0.67
CA ARG A 139 -18.70 -11.15 -0.14
C ARG A 139 -19.78 -10.97 -1.21
N ARG A 140 -19.46 -10.26 -2.30
CA ARG A 140 -20.34 -10.08 -3.47
C ARG A 140 -20.16 -11.19 -4.53
N GLY A 141 -19.30 -12.17 -4.30
CA GLY A 141 -18.94 -13.18 -5.30
C GLY A 141 -18.15 -12.62 -6.49
N SER A 142 -17.55 -11.43 -6.34
CA SER A 142 -16.79 -10.77 -7.39
C SER A 142 -15.30 -11.11 -7.30
N THR A 143 -14.70 -11.41 -8.44
CA THR A 143 -13.25 -11.58 -8.60
C THR A 143 -12.53 -10.27 -8.96
N ALA A 144 -13.26 -9.14 -8.95
CA ALA A 144 -12.67 -7.85 -9.29
C ALA A 144 -11.49 -7.51 -8.36
N PRO A 145 -10.43 -6.90 -8.90
CA PRO A 145 -9.30 -6.45 -8.10
C PRO A 145 -9.73 -5.43 -7.03
N PRO A 146 -9.13 -5.45 -5.83
CA PRO A 146 -9.41 -4.44 -4.80
C PRO A 146 -8.94 -3.04 -5.19
N VAL A 147 -7.95 -2.97 -6.08
CA VAL A 147 -7.46 -1.74 -6.72
C VAL A 147 -7.58 -1.97 -8.22
N PRO A 148 -8.59 -1.39 -8.89
CA PRO A 148 -8.89 -1.72 -10.29
C PRO A 148 -7.90 -1.12 -11.29
N THR A 149 -7.29 0.00 -10.95
CA THR A 149 -6.31 0.66 -11.81
C THR A 149 -5.11 1.17 -11.02
N THR A 150 -3.97 1.25 -11.69
CA THR A 150 -2.77 1.95 -11.20
C THR A 150 -2.30 2.98 -12.22
N ARG A 151 -1.38 3.86 -11.86
CA ARG A 151 -0.87 4.92 -12.75
C ARG A 151 0.60 4.72 -13.06
N ARG A 152 1.00 5.04 -14.29
CA ARG A 152 2.39 5.03 -14.75
C ARG A 152 2.68 6.29 -15.57
N VAL A 153 3.95 6.66 -15.64
CA VAL A 153 4.45 7.62 -16.63
C VAL A 153 4.99 6.79 -17.79
N GLY A 154 4.44 6.99 -18.97
CA GLY A 154 4.84 6.30 -20.20
C GLY A 154 6.20 6.81 -20.74
N PRO A 155 6.75 6.12 -21.75
CA PRO A 155 8.04 6.50 -22.36
C PRO A 155 8.05 7.90 -22.99
N ASP A 156 6.88 8.41 -23.36
CA ASP A 156 6.64 9.76 -23.89
C ASP A 156 6.44 10.83 -22.80
N GLY A 157 6.52 10.43 -21.52
CA GLY A 157 6.28 11.29 -20.37
C GLY A 157 4.80 11.46 -20.00
N ALA A 158 3.86 10.85 -20.74
CA ALA A 158 2.45 10.97 -20.45
C ALA A 158 2.04 10.13 -19.23
N LEU A 159 1.13 10.65 -18.40
CA LEU A 159 0.51 9.87 -17.34
C LEU A 159 -0.56 8.96 -17.96
N VAL A 160 -0.50 7.67 -17.65
CA VAL A 160 -1.45 6.63 -18.11
C VAL A 160 -2.05 5.88 -16.92
N GLU A 161 -3.26 5.34 -17.10
CA GLU A 161 -3.84 4.34 -16.20
C GLU A 161 -3.58 2.96 -16.77
N VAL A 162 -3.42 2.00 -15.87
CA VAL A 162 -3.19 0.61 -16.19
C VAL A 162 -4.29 -0.19 -15.51
N ASP A 163 -5.04 -0.95 -16.30
CA ASP A 163 -6.06 -1.88 -15.83
C ASP A 163 -5.39 -3.05 -15.10
N LEU A 164 -5.90 -3.37 -13.90
CA LEU A 164 -5.41 -4.47 -13.06
C LEU A 164 -6.37 -5.66 -13.02
N SER A 165 -7.39 -5.70 -13.88
CA SER A 165 -8.38 -6.76 -13.92
C SER A 165 -7.77 -8.16 -14.10
N ASP A 166 -6.71 -8.30 -14.89
CA ASP A 166 -5.95 -9.54 -15.10
C ASP A 166 -4.69 -9.65 -14.20
N ALA A 167 -4.42 -8.64 -13.38
CA ALA A 167 -3.28 -8.55 -12.48
C ALA A 167 -3.68 -7.89 -11.14
N PRO A 168 -4.55 -8.51 -10.33
CA PRO A 168 -5.12 -7.89 -9.13
C PRO A 168 -4.10 -7.52 -8.06
N PHE A 169 -2.91 -8.11 -8.12
CA PHE A 169 -1.76 -7.82 -7.27
C PHE A 169 -0.60 -7.17 -8.04
N GLY A 170 -0.84 -6.65 -9.25
CA GLY A 170 0.19 -6.09 -10.12
C GLY A 170 1.09 -7.14 -10.78
N ARG A 171 2.11 -6.68 -11.52
CA ARG A 171 3.10 -7.52 -12.23
C ARG A 171 4.49 -6.90 -12.18
N GLY A 172 5.49 -7.66 -12.62
CA GLY A 172 6.88 -7.24 -12.71
C GLY A 172 7.47 -6.80 -11.37
N ARG A 173 8.41 -5.85 -11.43
CA ARG A 173 9.12 -5.30 -10.27
C ARG A 173 8.19 -4.68 -9.20
N HIS A 174 7.00 -4.26 -9.60
CA HIS A 174 5.98 -3.64 -8.75
C HIS A 174 4.86 -4.58 -8.32
N ALA A 175 4.99 -5.90 -8.54
CA ALA A 175 4.05 -6.90 -8.04
C ALA A 175 3.95 -6.82 -6.50
N CYS A 176 2.73 -6.91 -5.96
CA CYS A 176 2.45 -6.70 -4.55
C CYS A 176 3.16 -7.76 -3.68
N PRO A 177 4.10 -7.38 -2.81
CA PRO A 177 4.72 -8.34 -1.90
C PRO A 177 3.75 -8.88 -0.83
N GLY A 178 2.63 -8.19 -0.61
CA GLY A 178 1.62 -8.54 0.39
C GLY A 178 0.53 -9.50 -0.10
N GLU A 179 0.63 -10.08 -1.30
CA GLU A 179 -0.42 -10.96 -1.85
C GLU A 179 -0.76 -12.13 -0.92
N ALA A 180 0.26 -12.85 -0.43
CA ALA A 180 0.06 -14.00 0.45
C ALA A 180 -0.72 -13.61 1.72
N ILE A 181 -0.28 -12.54 2.39
CA ILE A 181 -0.94 -12.00 3.59
C ILE A 181 -2.37 -11.53 3.30
N ALA A 182 -2.61 -10.84 2.18
CA ALA A 182 -3.95 -10.40 1.82
C ALA A 182 -4.90 -11.59 1.60
N ARG A 183 -4.42 -12.67 0.98
CA ARG A 183 -5.18 -13.92 0.82
C ARG A 183 -5.45 -14.58 2.16
N ASP A 184 -4.49 -14.62 3.07
CA ASP A 184 -4.68 -15.20 4.40
C ASP A 184 -5.68 -14.41 5.26
N LEU A 185 -5.58 -13.08 5.26
CA LEU A 185 -6.52 -12.20 5.96
C LEU A 185 -7.97 -12.36 5.48
N THR A 186 -8.16 -12.67 4.20
CA THR A 186 -9.51 -12.82 3.63
C THR A 186 -10.12 -14.21 3.79
N ARG A 187 -9.31 -15.26 3.97
CA ARG A 187 -9.80 -16.62 4.27
C ARG A 187 -10.64 -16.70 5.54
N ALA A 188 -10.31 -15.88 6.55
CA ALA A 188 -11.06 -15.82 7.81
C ALA A 188 -12.45 -15.20 7.66
N VAL A 189 -12.67 -14.39 6.61
CA VAL A 189 -13.90 -13.62 6.40
C VAL A 189 -14.89 -14.31 5.45
N THR A 190 -14.42 -15.33 4.73
CA THR A 190 -15.24 -16.16 3.83
C THR A 190 -15.73 -17.47 4.47
N ARG A 191 -15.42 -17.71 5.76
CA ARG A 191 -15.99 -18.79 6.56
C ARG A 191 -17.27 -18.31 7.24
#